data_AF-A0A814AL66-F1
#
_entry.id   AF-A0A814AL66-F1
#
_cell.length_a   1.000
_cell.length_b   1.000
_cell.length_c   1.000
_cell.angle_alpha   90.00
_cell.angle_beta   90.00
_cell.angle_gamma   90.00
#
_symmetry.space_group_name_H-M   'P 1'
#
loop_
_entity.id
_entity.type
_entity.pdbx_description
1 polymer ?
#
loop_
_entity_poly.entity_id
_entity_poly.type
_entity_poly.pdbx_seq_one_letter_code
_entity_poly.pdbx_strand_id
1 'polypeptide(L)'
;MNKSGSEILTPKQQSQENIKDLESGQISQYSNSVYKWNVEKVLDWLNRKFPSQFDNWKETFIQNQITGEILLELTPECLSYLNITDSSLRDQFMLEIAIIKIRNEYDFIRRFKSQSSN
;
A
#
# COMPACT_ATOMS: atom_id res chain seq x y z
N MET A 1 6.27 13.89 -66.48
CA MET A 1 6.92 14.94 -65.67
C MET A 1 6.83 14.56 -64.20
N ASN A 2 7.97 14.66 -63.51
CA ASN A 2 8.25 14.35 -62.09
C ASN A 2 7.38 15.23 -61.13
N LYS A 3 7.19 15.05 -59.81
CA LYS A 3 7.99 14.52 -58.67
C LYS A 3 7.07 14.17 -57.46
N SER A 4 7.65 13.43 -56.51
CA SER A 4 7.22 13.02 -55.16
C SER A 4 6.73 14.12 -54.18
N GLY A 5 5.98 13.71 -53.14
CA GLY A 5 5.74 14.43 -51.89
C GLY A 5 5.15 13.51 -50.80
N SER A 6 5.72 13.53 -49.60
CA SER A 6 5.55 12.61 -48.47
C SER A 6 4.61 13.14 -47.37
N GLU A 7 4.14 12.23 -46.49
CA GLU A 7 3.63 12.45 -45.11
C GLU A 7 2.27 13.19 -44.99
N ILE A 8 1.30 12.85 -44.11
CA ILE A 8 1.36 12.57 -42.67
C ILE A 8 0.13 11.72 -42.29
N LEU A 9 0.31 10.57 -41.64
CA LEU A 9 -0.77 9.83 -40.94
C LEU A 9 -0.77 10.28 -39.48
N THR A 10 -1.84 10.95 -39.04
CA THR A 10 -2.04 11.38 -37.65
C THR A 10 -2.47 10.21 -36.75
N PRO A 11 -1.85 9.99 -35.57
CA PRO A 11 -2.23 8.92 -34.66
C PRO A 11 -3.25 9.43 -33.63
N LYS A 12 -4.53 9.06 -33.77
CA LYS A 12 -5.56 9.44 -32.78
C LYS A 12 -6.53 8.35 -32.35
N GLN A 13 -6.26 7.07 -32.58
CA GLN A 13 -7.22 6.00 -32.27
C GLN A 13 -6.68 4.76 -31.53
N GLN A 14 -5.48 4.78 -30.95
CA GLN A 14 -4.93 3.60 -30.22
C GLN A 14 -4.95 3.70 -28.69
N SER A 15 -5.56 4.74 -28.10
CA SER A 15 -5.42 4.99 -26.65
C SER A 15 -6.54 4.43 -25.78
N GLN A 16 -7.56 3.77 -26.33
CA GLN A 16 -8.76 3.41 -25.54
C GLN A 16 -9.02 1.91 -25.33
N GLU A 17 -8.21 1.01 -25.89
CA GLU A 17 -8.43 -0.45 -25.73
C GLU A 17 -7.46 -1.15 -24.76
N ASN A 18 -6.44 -0.46 -24.22
CA ASN A 18 -5.39 -1.10 -23.40
C ASN A 18 -5.59 -1.04 -21.86
N ILE A 19 -6.69 -0.48 -21.35
CA ILE A 19 -6.85 -0.29 -19.89
C ILE A 19 -7.60 -1.46 -19.23
N LYS A 20 -8.44 -2.21 -19.96
CA LYS A 20 -9.28 -3.25 -19.35
C LYS A 20 -8.56 -4.58 -19.08
N ASP A 21 -7.53 -4.90 -19.87
CA ASP A 21 -6.83 -6.18 -19.75
C ASP A 21 -5.63 -6.12 -18.78
N LEU A 22 -5.21 -4.93 -18.36
CA LEU A 22 -4.11 -4.74 -17.41
C LEU A 22 -4.56 -4.83 -15.95
N GLU A 23 -5.83 -4.50 -15.66
CA GLU A 23 -6.35 -4.42 -14.29
C GLU A 23 -6.62 -5.81 -13.67
N SER A 24 -7.13 -6.78 -14.42
CA SER A 24 -7.54 -8.07 -13.83
C SER A 24 -6.35 -8.96 -13.42
N GLY A 25 -5.25 -8.91 -14.18
CA GLY A 25 -4.05 -9.71 -13.94
C GLY A 25 -3.07 -9.09 -12.94
N GLN A 26 -2.90 -7.75 -12.92
CA GLN A 26 -1.96 -7.10 -12.00
C GLN A 26 -2.57 -6.90 -10.59
N ILE A 27 -3.88 -6.65 -10.47
CA ILE A 27 -4.52 -6.30 -9.18
C ILE A 27 -4.62 -7.51 -8.23
N SER A 28 -4.80 -8.74 -8.73
CA SER A 28 -4.99 -9.92 -7.86
C SER A 28 -3.74 -10.29 -7.06
N GLN A 29 -2.55 -9.86 -7.52
CA GLN A 29 -1.24 -10.30 -7.00
C GLN A 29 -0.72 -9.40 -5.87
N TYR A 30 -1.29 -8.19 -5.76
CA TYR A 30 -1.10 -7.28 -4.64
C TYR A 30 -2.10 -7.52 -3.50
N SER A 31 -2.94 -8.56 -3.58
CA SER A 31 -3.95 -8.90 -2.55
C SER A 31 -3.37 -9.07 -1.14
N ASN A 32 -2.08 -9.36 -1.04
CA ASN A 32 -1.34 -9.49 0.22
C ASN A 32 -0.49 -8.24 0.57
N SER A 33 -0.54 -7.18 -0.22
CA SER A 33 0.13 -5.93 0.13
C SER A 33 -0.56 -5.27 1.32
N VAL A 34 0.25 -4.66 2.17
CA VAL A 34 -0.24 -3.89 3.33
C VAL A 34 -1.14 -2.74 2.88
N TYR A 35 -0.86 -2.11 1.74
CA TYR A 35 -1.73 -1.09 1.14
C TYR A 35 -3.18 -1.55 0.92
N LYS A 36 -3.43 -2.86 0.79
CA LYS A 36 -4.78 -3.43 0.62
C LYS A 36 -5.42 -3.92 1.91
N TRP A 37 -4.81 -3.65 3.07
CA TRP A 37 -5.39 -4.06 4.34
C TRP A 37 -6.59 -3.18 4.68
N ASN A 38 -7.72 -3.83 4.94
CA ASN A 38 -8.84 -3.21 5.62
C ASN A 38 -8.52 -3.03 7.11
N VAL A 39 -9.41 -2.33 7.83
CA VAL A 39 -9.27 -2.09 9.27
C VAL A 39 -9.12 -3.41 10.04
N GLU A 40 -9.84 -4.46 9.69
CA GLU A 40 -9.74 -5.78 10.35
C GLU A 40 -8.33 -6.37 10.28
N LYS A 41 -7.68 -6.36 9.11
CA LYS A 41 -6.29 -6.82 8.98
C LYS A 41 -5.31 -5.95 9.76
N VAL A 42 -5.57 -4.65 9.85
CA VAL A 42 -4.77 -3.75 10.70
C VAL A 42 -4.96 -4.10 12.18
N LEU A 43 -6.18 -4.37 12.63
CA LEU A 43 -6.46 -4.81 14.00
C LEU A 43 -5.79 -6.16 14.33
N ASP A 44 -5.80 -7.10 13.40
CA ASP A 44 -5.07 -8.37 13.55
C ASP A 44 -3.57 -8.15 13.73
N TRP A 45 -3.00 -7.25 12.92
CA TRP A 45 -1.59 -6.86 13.07
C TRP A 45 -1.34 -6.18 14.42
N LEU A 46 -2.22 -5.27 14.82
CA LEU A 46 -2.13 -4.54 16.09
C LEU A 46 -2.15 -5.51 17.28
N ASN A 47 -3.07 -6.48 17.28
CA ASN A 47 -3.18 -7.48 18.34
C ASN A 47 -1.92 -8.37 18.44
N ARG A 48 -1.30 -8.71 17.30
CA ARG A 48 -0.06 -9.51 17.27
C ARG A 48 1.14 -8.74 17.79
N LYS A 49 1.21 -7.42 17.55
CA LYS A 49 2.37 -6.58 17.91
C LYS A 49 2.25 -5.99 19.30
N PHE A 50 1.05 -5.61 19.71
CA PHE A 50 0.78 -4.93 20.96
C PHE A 50 -0.41 -5.57 21.70
N PRO A 51 -0.34 -6.87 22.05
CA PRO A 51 -1.48 -7.58 22.66
C PRO A 51 -1.94 -6.91 23.97
N SER A 52 -1.01 -6.40 24.77
CA SER A 52 -1.33 -5.71 26.04
C SER A 52 -1.97 -4.34 25.87
N GLN A 53 -1.84 -3.71 24.70
CA GLN A 53 -2.42 -2.40 24.39
C GLN A 53 -3.61 -2.50 23.42
N PHE A 54 -3.90 -3.70 22.93
CA PHE A 54 -4.88 -3.91 21.87
C PHE A 54 -6.25 -3.36 22.25
N ASP A 55 -6.76 -3.71 23.43
CA ASP A 55 -8.09 -3.25 23.87
C ASP A 55 -8.17 -1.72 23.99
N ASN A 56 -7.08 -1.06 24.39
CA ASN A 56 -7.01 0.40 24.52
C ASN A 56 -7.02 1.12 23.18
N TRP A 57 -6.42 0.53 22.15
CA TRP A 57 -6.23 1.18 20.85
C TRP A 57 -7.22 0.72 19.79
N LYS A 58 -7.82 -0.47 19.95
CA LYS A 58 -8.75 -1.07 18.99
C LYS A 58 -9.86 -0.10 18.59
N GLU A 59 -10.55 0.48 19.57
CA GLU A 59 -11.68 1.39 19.32
C GLU A 59 -11.21 2.63 18.55
N THR A 60 -10.08 3.23 18.96
CA THR A 60 -9.48 4.36 18.27
C THR A 60 -9.15 4.03 16.80
N PHE A 61 -8.60 2.84 16.54
CA PHE A 61 -8.27 2.40 15.17
C PHE A 61 -9.52 2.18 14.32
N ILE A 62 -10.61 1.68 14.92
CA ILE A 62 -11.91 1.51 14.24
C ILE A 62 -12.52 2.88 13.91
N GLN A 63 -12.59 3.77 14.89
CA GLN A 63 -13.20 5.10 14.74
C GLN A 63 -12.48 5.97 13.70
N ASN A 64 -11.15 5.90 13.67
CA ASN A 64 -10.34 6.62 12.68
C ASN A 64 -10.19 5.87 11.35
N GLN A 65 -10.85 4.71 11.21
CA GLN A 65 -10.79 3.85 10.02
C GLN A 65 -9.36 3.61 9.53
N ILE A 66 -8.46 3.24 10.45
CA ILE A 66 -7.05 3.05 10.11
C ILE A 66 -6.89 1.82 9.21
N THR A 67 -6.82 2.06 7.89
CA THR A 67 -6.52 1.07 6.86
C THR A 67 -5.01 0.90 6.71
N GLY A 68 -4.58 -0.09 5.92
CA GLY A 68 -3.16 -0.32 5.70
C GLY A 68 -2.43 0.81 4.98
N GLU A 69 -3.13 1.58 4.13
CA GLU A 69 -2.59 2.81 3.55
C GLU A 69 -2.29 3.84 4.64
N ILE A 70 -3.27 4.16 5.48
CA ILE A 70 -3.11 5.10 6.60
C ILE A 70 -2.04 4.61 7.58
N LEU A 71 -2.02 3.31 7.88
CA LEU A 71 -1.03 2.68 8.76
C LEU A 71 0.41 2.95 8.29
N LEU A 72 0.66 2.85 6.98
CA LEU A 72 1.97 3.11 6.39
C LEU A 72 2.31 4.61 6.38
N GLU A 73 1.34 5.49 6.51
CA GLU A 73 1.55 6.94 6.56
C GLU A 73 1.61 7.51 7.98
N LEU A 74 1.35 6.70 9.01
CA LEU A 74 1.39 7.16 10.40
C LEU A 74 2.76 7.76 10.75
N THR A 75 2.71 8.93 11.36
CA THR A 75 3.84 9.62 11.95
C THR A 75 3.72 9.64 13.48
N PRO A 76 4.81 9.95 14.22
CA PRO A 76 4.74 10.11 15.68
C PRO A 76 3.66 11.12 16.13
N GLU A 77 3.43 12.17 15.35
CA GLU A 77 2.39 13.17 15.60
C GLU A 77 0.99 12.55 15.49
N CYS A 78 0.73 11.77 14.43
CA CYS A 78 -0.54 11.04 14.26
C CYS A 78 -0.80 10.10 15.44
N LEU A 79 0.20 9.35 15.91
CA LEU A 79 0.07 8.46 17.07
C LEU A 79 -0.32 9.22 18.34
N SER A 80 0.20 10.43 18.50
CA SER A 80 -0.14 11.30 19.64
C SER A 80 -1.61 11.68 19.63
N TYR A 81 -2.17 11.98 18.46
CA TYR A 81 -3.61 12.24 18.28
C TYR A 81 -4.48 11.00 18.47
N LEU A 82 -3.93 9.80 18.24
CA LEU A 82 -4.60 8.52 18.54
C LEU A 82 -4.48 8.11 20.01
N ASN A 83 -4.18 9.05 20.91
CA ASN A 83 -3.97 8.84 22.35
C ASN A 83 -2.81 7.90 22.71
N ILE A 84 -1.85 7.69 21.82
CA ILE A 84 -0.60 6.97 22.09
C ILE A 84 0.43 8.02 22.52
N THR A 85 0.40 8.43 23.78
CA THR A 85 1.17 9.58 24.29
C THR A 85 2.52 9.18 24.90
N ASP A 86 2.65 7.96 25.38
CA ASP A 86 3.91 7.43 25.92
C ASP A 86 5.00 7.42 24.83
N SER A 87 6.13 8.04 25.11
CA SER A 87 7.22 8.19 24.13
C SER A 87 7.85 6.86 23.77
N SER A 88 8.06 5.98 24.76
CA SER A 88 8.69 4.69 24.51
C SER A 88 7.77 3.77 23.71
N LEU A 89 6.46 3.79 23.98
CA LEU A 89 5.47 3.05 23.19
C LEU A 89 5.34 3.62 21.78
N ARG A 90 5.39 4.94 21.60
CA ARG A 90 5.43 5.54 20.25
C ARG A 90 6.65 5.09 19.47
N ASP A 91 7.84 5.08 20.09
CA ASP A 91 9.06 4.62 19.43
C ASP A 91 8.96 3.14 19.02
N GLN A 92 8.41 2.29 19.90
CA GLN A 92 8.14 0.89 19.58
C GLN A 92 7.13 0.74 18.44
N PHE A 93 6.07 1.54 18.43
CA PHE A 93 5.07 1.55 17.38
C PHE A 93 5.68 1.96 16.03
N MET A 94 6.48 3.03 16.02
CA MET A 94 7.17 3.51 14.82
C MET A 94 8.15 2.48 14.28
N LEU A 95 8.85 1.75 15.15
CA LEU A 95 9.72 0.64 14.75
C LEU A 95 8.92 -0.46 14.05
N GLU A 96 7.75 -0.82 14.58
CA GLU A 96 6.87 -1.80 13.95
C GLU A 96 6.31 -1.33 12.59
N ILE A 97 6.02 -0.03 12.44
CA ILE A 97 5.69 0.59 11.15
C ILE A 97 6.87 0.52 10.16
N ALA A 98 8.10 0.76 10.61
CA ALA A 98 9.28 0.66 9.76
C ALA A 98 9.51 -0.79 9.28
N ILE A 99 9.35 -1.77 10.17
CA ILE A 99 9.50 -3.19 9.85
C ILE A 99 8.47 -3.63 8.81
N ILE A 100 7.19 -3.26 8.98
CA ILE A 100 6.15 -3.65 8.04
C ILE A 100 6.33 -2.97 6.67
N LYS A 101 6.82 -1.73 6.61
CA LYS A 101 7.20 -1.05 5.36
C LYS A 101 8.26 -1.82 4.60
N ILE A 102 9.38 -2.12 5.27
CA ILE A 102 10.49 -2.88 4.67
C ILE A 102 10.01 -4.25 4.18
N ARG A 103 9.19 -4.95 4.98
CA ARG A 103 8.66 -6.26 4.59
C ARG A 103 7.73 -6.17 3.38
N ASN A 104 6.85 -5.16 3.34
CA ASN A 104 5.94 -4.92 2.22
C ASN A 104 6.71 -4.58 0.93
N GLU A 105 7.76 -3.76 1.03
CA GLU A 105 8.64 -3.45 -0.10
C GLU A 105 9.45 -4.67 -0.56
N TYR A 106 10.01 -5.44 0.36
CA TYR A 106 10.71 -6.68 0.05
C TYR A 106 9.80 -7.67 -0.69
N ASP A 107 8.58 -7.88 -0.18
CA ASP A 107 7.60 -8.76 -0.80
C ASP A 107 7.18 -8.25 -2.20
N PHE A 108 7.08 -6.93 -2.37
CA PHE A 108 6.85 -6.30 -3.67
C PHE A 108 7.99 -6.61 -4.64
N ILE A 109 9.25 -6.32 -4.27
CA ILE A 109 10.43 -6.55 -5.11
C ILE A 109 10.57 -8.03 -5.46
N ARG A 110 10.37 -8.92 -4.48
CA ARG A 110 10.45 -10.37 -4.68
C ARG A 110 9.45 -10.83 -5.74
N ARG A 111 8.19 -10.41 -5.63
CA ARG A 111 7.14 -10.76 -6.59
C ARG A 111 7.42 -10.18 -7.97
N PHE A 112 7.88 -8.92 -8.03
CA PHE A 112 8.25 -8.26 -9.28
C PHE A 112 9.36 -9.02 -10.01
N LYS A 113 10.42 -9.43 -9.31
CA LYS A 113 11.52 -10.23 -9.89
C LYS A 113 11.05 -11.57 -10.41
N SER A 114 10.18 -12.28 -9.68
CA SER A 114 9.63 -13.56 -10.14
C SER A 114 8.81 -13.46 -11.43
N GLN A 115 8.24 -12.29 -11.74
CA GLN A 115 7.51 -12.06 -12.99
C GLN A 115 8.44 -11.71 -14.16
N SER A 116 9.59 -11.07 -13.90
CA SER A 116 10.56 -10.69 -14.94
C SER A 116 11.39 -11.87 -15.45
N SER A 117 11.27 -13.05 -14.82
CA SER A 117 12.02 -14.27 -15.16
C SER A 117 11.21 -15.33 -15.90
N ASN A 118 9.96 -15.03 -16.29
CA ASN A 118 9.13 -15.86 -17.18
C ASN A 118 8.95 -15.17 -18.53
#